data_AF-A0A2S7RUB5-F1
#
_entry.id   AF-A0A2S7RUB5-F1
#
_cell.length_a   1.000
_cell.length_b   1.000
_cell.length_c   1.000
_cell.angle_alpha   90.00
_cell.angle_beta   90.00
_cell.angle_gamma   90.00
#
_symmetry.space_group_name_H-M   'P 1'
#
loop_
_entity.id
_entity.type
_entity.pdbx_description
1 polymer ?
#
loop_
_entity_poly.entity_id
_entity_poly.type
_entity_poly.pdbx_seq_one_letter_code
_entity_poly.pdbx_strand_id
1 'polypeptide(L)'
;MDINFDYLGLIKEIAKYKKDEEYDILGIVHSQLAAVDLEQIKNDRRCWAKLRHYYAFYIDRSKLSQSAYMKLLFWECIKGLKAHLNELEGQSHGN
;
A
#
# COMPACT_ATOMS: atom_id res chain seq x y z
N MET A 1 15.58 6.06 -14.51
CA MET A 1 15.22 6.89 -13.33
C MET A 1 15.00 5.91 -12.19
N ASP A 2 16.10 5.44 -11.60
CA ASP A 2 16.11 4.50 -10.48
C ASP A 2 15.80 5.27 -9.21
N ILE A 3 14.51 5.50 -9.00
CA ILE A 3 14.04 5.82 -7.66
C ILE A 3 13.79 4.46 -7.03
N ASN A 4 14.81 3.96 -6.33
CA ASN A 4 14.72 2.84 -5.40
C ASN A 4 13.71 3.27 -4.31
N PHE A 5 12.43 3.12 -4.63
CA PHE A 5 11.33 3.60 -3.80
C PHE A 5 10.94 2.49 -2.84
N ASP A 6 11.18 2.70 -1.56
CA ASP A 6 10.86 1.74 -0.50
C ASP A 6 9.36 1.76 -0.15
N TYR A 7 8.53 1.24 -1.05
CA TYR A 7 7.09 1.09 -0.81
C TYR A 7 6.79 0.07 0.29
N LEU A 8 7.70 -0.88 0.54
CA LEU A 8 7.57 -1.85 1.64
C LEU A 8 7.75 -1.14 2.99
N GLY A 9 8.77 -0.29 3.12
CA GLY A 9 8.95 0.60 4.25
C GLY A 9 7.72 1.47 4.49
N LEU A 10 7.13 2.03 3.43
CA LEU A 10 5.90 2.82 3.52
C LEU A 10 4.72 2.01 4.10
N ILE A 11 4.50 0.78 3.61
CA ILE A 11 3.46 -0.12 4.13
C ILE A 11 3.71 -0.45 5.60
N LYS A 12 4.97 -0.71 5.96
CA LYS A 12 5.37 -1.02 7.33
C LYS A 12 5.18 0.16 8.28
N GLU A 13 5.48 1.38 7.84
CA GLU A 13 5.21 2.59 8.62
C GLU A 13 3.71 2.77 8.83
N ILE A 14 2.89 2.68 7.78
CA ILE A 14 1.41 2.77 7.89
C ILE A 14 0.87 1.73 8.90
N ALA A 15 1.38 0.50 8.87
CA ALA A 15 0.97 -0.54 9.79
C ALA A 15 1.20 -0.15 11.27
N LYS A 16 2.26 0.60 11.60
CA LYS A 16 2.51 1.04 12.99
C LYS A 16 1.42 1.98 13.53
N TYR A 17 0.74 2.73 12.68
CA TYR A 17 -0.32 3.68 13.07
C TYR A 17 -1.70 3.00 13.24
N LYS A 18 -1.89 1.80 12.69
CA LYS A 18 -3.15 1.05 12.71
C LYS A 18 -2.97 -0.23 13.52
N LYS A 19 -3.26 -0.21 14.83
CA LYS A 19 -3.14 -1.39 15.72
C LYS A 19 -4.47 -2.12 15.88
N ASP A 20 -4.92 -2.82 14.84
CA ASP A 20 -6.12 -3.71 14.86
C ASP A 20 -5.93 -4.85 13.83
N GLU A 21 -6.97 -5.61 13.46
CA GLU A 21 -6.95 -6.63 12.38
C GLU A 21 -6.33 -6.13 11.06
N GLU A 22 -6.38 -4.82 10.82
CA GLU A 22 -5.74 -4.15 9.67
C GLU A 22 -4.20 -4.27 9.71
N TYR A 23 -3.59 -4.33 10.90
CA TYR A 23 -2.15 -4.55 11.12
C TYR A 23 -1.68 -5.90 10.60
N ASP A 24 -2.39 -6.97 10.97
CA ASP A 24 -2.01 -8.34 10.64
C ASP A 24 -2.08 -8.57 9.13
N ILE A 25 -3.08 -8.00 8.48
CA ILE A 25 -3.20 -8.06 7.02
C ILE A 25 -2.04 -7.27 6.39
N LEU A 26 -1.74 -6.03 6.82
CA LEU A 26 -0.60 -5.27 6.29
C LEU A 26 0.74 -6.01 6.47
N GLY A 27 0.92 -6.71 7.60
CA GLY A 27 2.10 -7.53 7.88
C GLY A 27 2.23 -8.74 6.96
N ILE A 28 1.15 -9.51 6.76
CA ILE A 28 1.12 -10.67 5.84
C ILE A 28 1.47 -10.23 4.42
N VAL A 29 0.91 -9.10 4.01
CA VAL A 29 1.07 -8.52 2.68
C VAL A 29 2.49 -8.04 2.45
N HIS A 30 3.04 -7.30 3.40
CA HIS A 30 4.44 -6.90 3.39
C HIS A 30 5.33 -8.12 3.27
N SER A 31 5.09 -9.18 4.06
CA SER A 31 5.87 -10.42 4.00
C SER A 31 5.81 -11.10 2.63
N GLN A 32 4.63 -11.13 2.00
CA GLN A 32 4.46 -11.70 0.66
C GLN A 32 5.13 -10.89 -0.45
N LEU A 33 5.20 -9.56 -0.31
CA LEU A 33 5.82 -8.68 -1.30
C LEU A 33 7.33 -8.50 -1.05
N ALA A 34 7.80 -8.59 0.20
CA ALA A 34 9.21 -8.50 0.56
C ALA A 34 10.05 -9.67 0.02
N ALA A 35 9.40 -10.79 -0.30
CA ALA A 35 10.04 -11.94 -0.93
C ALA A 35 10.21 -11.79 -2.47
N VAL A 36 9.82 -10.65 -3.05
CA VAL A 36 9.75 -10.44 -4.50
C VAL A 36 10.46 -9.13 -4.87
N ASP A 37 11.32 -9.17 -5.89
CA ASP A 37 12.06 -7.98 -6.34
C ASP A 37 11.13 -6.91 -6.95
N LEU A 38 11.55 -5.65 -6.86
CA LEU A 38 10.76 -4.50 -7.32
C LEU A 38 10.48 -4.55 -8.84
N GLU A 39 11.43 -5.05 -9.64
CA GLU A 39 11.22 -5.31 -11.06
C GLU A 39 10.24 -6.46 -11.30
N GLN A 40 10.30 -7.53 -10.50
CA GLN A 40 9.32 -8.62 -10.56
C GLN A 40 7.93 -8.13 -10.18
N ILE A 41 7.78 -7.28 -9.17
CA ILE A 41 6.46 -6.75 -8.78
C ILE A 41 5.86 -5.86 -9.86
N LYS A 42 6.69 -5.05 -10.54
CA LYS A 42 6.27 -4.24 -11.68
C LYS A 42 5.83 -5.09 -12.88
N ASN A 43 6.48 -6.23 -13.09
CA ASN A 43 6.26 -7.08 -14.27
C ASN A 43 5.30 -8.25 -14.02
N ASP A 44 5.06 -8.63 -12.76
CA ASP A 44 4.18 -9.73 -12.36
C ASP A 44 2.78 -9.22 -12.04
N ARG A 45 1.84 -9.58 -12.91
CA ARG A 45 0.42 -9.23 -12.82
C ARG A 45 -0.28 -9.67 -11.53
N ARG A 46 0.19 -10.73 -10.87
CA ARG A 46 -0.34 -11.22 -9.57
C ARG A 46 0.14 -10.36 -8.41
N CYS A 47 1.44 -10.04 -8.37
CA CYS A 47 1.99 -9.09 -7.40
C CYS A 47 1.34 -7.71 -7.54
N TRP A 48 1.05 -7.34 -8.79
CA TRP A 48 0.35 -6.14 -9.17
C TRP A 48 -1.10 -6.07 -8.67
N ALA A 49 -1.85 -7.15 -8.86
CA ALA A 49 -3.23 -7.26 -8.38
C ALA A 49 -3.30 -7.18 -6.86
N LYS A 50 -2.35 -7.82 -6.16
CA LYS A 50 -2.22 -7.75 -4.71
C LYS A 50 -2.04 -6.29 -4.25
N LEU A 51 -1.02 -5.58 -4.76
CA LEU A 51 -0.74 -4.19 -4.36
C LEU A 51 -1.97 -3.26 -4.51
N ARG A 52 -2.70 -3.38 -5.62
CA ARG A 52 -3.90 -2.58 -5.89
C ARG A 52 -5.06 -2.94 -4.98
N HIS A 53 -5.23 -4.22 -4.67
CA HIS A 53 -6.24 -4.67 -3.74
C HIS A 53 -6.01 -4.05 -2.36
N TYR A 54 -4.76 -3.93 -1.91
CA TYR A 54 -4.42 -3.27 -0.64
C TYR A 54 -4.70 -1.77 -0.68
N TYR A 55 -4.29 -1.08 -1.75
CA TYR A 55 -4.62 0.33 -1.92
C TYR A 55 -6.13 0.57 -1.79
N ALA A 56 -6.93 -0.24 -2.48
CA ALA A 56 -8.36 -0.11 -2.42
C ALA A 56 -8.94 -0.46 -1.05
N PHE A 57 -8.37 -1.43 -0.34
CA PHE A 57 -8.91 -1.81 0.97
C PHE A 57 -8.63 -0.78 2.07
N TYR A 58 -7.45 -0.15 2.03
CA TYR A 58 -6.96 0.69 3.13
C TYR A 58 -6.91 2.19 2.83
N ILE A 59 -6.70 2.57 1.57
CA ILE A 59 -6.56 3.99 1.18
C ILE A 59 -7.88 4.51 0.61
N ASP A 60 -8.49 3.75 -0.30
CA ASP A 60 -9.71 4.19 -0.96
C ASP A 60 -10.67 3.02 -1.21
N ARG A 61 -11.48 2.72 -0.18
CA ARG A 61 -12.52 1.66 -0.23
C ARG A 61 -13.54 1.87 -1.34
N SER A 62 -13.69 3.09 -1.87
CA SER A 62 -14.53 3.32 -3.04
C SER A 62 -14.01 2.60 -4.29
N LYS A 63 -12.70 2.32 -4.36
CA LYS A 63 -12.06 1.59 -5.47
C LYS A 63 -12.29 0.08 -5.44
N LEU A 64 -12.76 -0.47 -4.31
CA LEU A 64 -13.24 -1.86 -4.23
C LEU A 64 -14.53 -2.02 -5.01
N SER A 65 -15.40 -1.00 -4.96
CA SER A 65 -16.61 -0.96 -5.76
C SER A 65 -16.25 -1.00 -7.25
N GLN A 66 -16.90 -1.88 -8.00
CA GLN A 66 -16.67 -2.10 -9.43
C GLN A 66 -15.27 -2.59 -9.83
N SER A 67 -14.46 -3.09 -8.88
CA SER A 67 -13.08 -3.53 -9.15
C SER A 67 -12.21 -2.45 -9.81
N ALA A 68 -12.53 -1.17 -9.56
CA ALA A 68 -11.80 -0.03 -10.09
C ALA A 68 -10.31 -0.04 -9.69
N TYR A 69 -9.99 -0.70 -8.57
CA TYR A 69 -8.63 -0.96 -8.12
C TYR A 69 -7.74 -1.64 -9.18
N MET A 70 -8.32 -2.50 -10.03
CA MET A 70 -7.57 -3.17 -11.11
C MET A 70 -7.02 -2.21 -12.17
N LYS A 71 -7.53 -0.97 -12.23
CA LYS A 71 -7.08 0.07 -13.17
C LYS A 71 -6.03 1.02 -12.58
N LEU A 72 -5.76 0.95 -11.27
CA LEU A 72 -4.81 1.84 -10.60
C LEU A 72 -3.38 1.64 -11.11
N LEU A 73 -2.69 2.74 -11.36
CA LEU A 73 -1.28 2.73 -11.73
C LEU A 73 -0.39 2.63 -10.48
N PHE A 74 0.85 2.17 -10.63
CA PHE A 74 1.79 2.04 -9.50
C PHE A 74 2.00 3.33 -8.76
N TRP A 75 2.26 4.39 -9.52
CA TRP A 75 2.51 5.68 -8.93
C TRP A 75 1.28 6.26 -8.24
N GLU A 76 0.07 5.92 -8.68
CA GLU A 76 -1.16 6.30 -7.99
C GLU A 76 -1.28 5.57 -6.65
N CYS A 77 -1.01 4.26 -6.63
CA CYS A 77 -1.00 3.48 -5.40
C CYS A 77 0.03 4.04 -4.40
N ILE A 78 1.25 4.30 -4.86
CA ILE A 78 2.32 4.87 -4.02
C ILE A 78 1.95 6.27 -3.54
N LYS A 79 1.40 7.12 -4.40
CA LYS A 79 1.03 8.50 -4.05
C LYS A 79 -0.06 8.52 -2.99
N GLY A 80 -1.09 7.67 -3.10
CA GLY A 80 -2.13 7.62 -2.07
C GLY A 80 -1.66 6.98 -0.77
N LEU A 81 -0.79 5.96 -0.82
CA LEU A 81 -0.16 5.42 0.41
C LEU A 81 0.62 6.52 1.16
N LYS A 82 1.38 7.37 0.43
CA LYS A 82 2.10 8.50 1.04
C LYS A 82 1.16 9.55 1.62
N ALA A 83 0.10 9.92 0.88
CA ALA A 83 -0.88 10.88 1.36
C ALA A 83 -1.54 10.39 2.65
N HIS A 84 -1.89 9.11 2.70
CA HIS A 84 -2.51 8.51 3.87
C HIS A 84 -1.58 8.45 5.09
N LEU A 85 -0.30 8.13 4.89
CA LEU A 85 0.68 8.19 5.98
C LEU A 85 0.79 9.61 6.56
N ASN A 86 0.85 10.63 5.70
CA ASN A 86 0.88 12.03 6.14
C ASN A 86 -0.39 12.43 6.92
N GLU A 87 -1.56 11.93 6.52
CA GLU A 87 -2.80 12.14 7.28
C GLU A 87 -2.74 11.50 8.67
N LEU A 88 -2.22 10.27 8.78
CA LEU A 88 -2.03 9.58 10.06
C LEU A 88 -1.03 10.31 10.96
N GLU A 89 0.08 10.81 10.40
CA GLU A 89 1.05 11.64 11.13
C GLU A 89 0.43 12.96 11.63
N GLY A 90 -0.38 13.61 10.79
CA GLY A 90 -1.08 14.84 11.14
C GLY A 90 -2.15 14.66 12.23
N GLN A 91 -2.80 13.50 12.29
CA GLN A 91 -3.78 13.16 13.33
C GLN A 91 -3.12 12.87 14.69
N SER A 92 -1.87 12.40 14.71
CA SER A 92 -1.12 12.11 15.95
C SER A 92 -0.66 13.37 16.71
N HIS A 93 -0.58 14.53 16.03
CA HIS A 93 -0.11 15.79 16.63
C HIS A 93 -1.23 16.66 17.22
N GLY A 94 -2.46 16.17 17.27
CA GLY A 94 -3.64 16.90 17.72
C GLY A 94 -4.39 16.18 18.84
N ASN A 95 -3.72 15.78 19.92
CA ASN A 95 -4.38 15.39 21.16
C ASN A 95 -3.53 15.73 22.40
#